data_AF-A0A3N2NBB9-F1
#
_entry.id   AF-A0A3N2NBB9-F1
#
_cell.length_a   1.000
_cell.length_b   1.000
_cell.length_c   1.000
_cell.angle_alpha   90.00
_cell.angle_beta   90.00
_cell.angle_gamma   90.00
#
_symmetry.space_group_name_H-M   'P 1'
#
loop_
_entity.id
_entity.type
_entity.pdbx_description
1 polymer ?
#
loop_
_entity_poly.entity_id
_entity_poly.type
_entity_poly.pdbx_seq_one_letter_code
_entity_poly.pdbx_strand_id
1 'polypeptide(L)' 'MEDITDFFNEMLRQYGSVDIAEAEFKKQLHENAELHEQYRKWCHEVGSSEKNGFLDYCEEYLESQDSIWDNLKDEYDDE' A
#
# COMPACT_ATOMS: atom_id res chain seq x y z
N MET A 1 -10.57 15.46 1.08
CA MET A 1 -11.09 14.09 1.11
C MET A 1 -9.84 13.26 0.95
N GLU A 2 -9.38 12.64 2.03
CA GLU A 2 -8.16 11.83 1.99
C GLU A 2 -8.48 10.58 1.18
N ASP A 3 -7.93 10.48 -0.03
CA ASP A 3 -8.08 9.32 -0.87
C ASP A 3 -7.31 8.15 -0.25
N ILE A 4 -7.85 6.93 -0.31
CA ILE A 4 -7.18 5.76 0.28
C ILE A 4 -5.77 5.51 -0.30
N THR A 5 -5.50 6.04 -1.49
CA THR A 5 -4.16 6.07 -2.09
C THR A 5 -3.15 6.86 -1.27
N ASP A 6 -3.57 7.93 -0.59
CA ASP A 6 -2.69 8.71 0.29
C ASP A 6 -2.27 7.88 1.50
N PHE A 7 -3.22 7.13 2.08
CA PHE A 7 -2.95 6.18 3.14
C PHE A 7 -1.99 5.06 2.69
N PHE A 8 -2.10 4.57 1.45
CA PHE A 8 -1.12 3.63 0.91
C PHE A 8 0.27 4.24 0.82
N ASN A 9 0.38 5.49 0.38
CA ASN A 9 1.66 6.19 0.28
C ASN A 9 2.31 6.38 1.66
N GLU A 10 1.52 6.76 2.67
CA GLU A 10 1.99 6.87 4.06
C GLU A 10 2.46 5.52 4.58
N MET A 11 1.70 4.46 4.36
CA MET A 11 2.07 3.11 4.75
C MET A 11 3.37 2.66 4.09
N LEU A 12 3.47 2.82 2.78
CA LEU A 12 4.69 2.48 2.05
C LEU A 12 5.88 3.26 2.62
N ARG A 13 5.73 4.57 2.86
CA ARG A 13 6.80 5.42 3.40
C ARG A 13 7.17 5.05 4.84
N GLN A 14 6.21 4.63 5.63
CA GLN A 14 6.41 4.27 7.03
C GLN A 14 7.10 2.91 7.18
N TYR A 15 6.70 1.91 6.40
CA TYR A 15 7.20 0.55 6.53
C TYR A 15 8.37 0.24 5.59
N GLY A 16 8.49 0.96 4.48
CA GLY A 16 9.55 0.80 3.50
C GLY A 16 9.58 -0.51 2.72
N SER A 17 8.65 -1.43 3.03
CA SER A 17 8.53 -2.73 2.39
C SER A 17 7.06 -3.02 2.09
N VAL A 18 6.79 -3.43 0.85
CA VAL A 18 5.44 -3.78 0.38
C VAL A 18 4.87 -4.95 1.18
N ASP A 19 5.68 -5.98 1.48
CA ASP A 19 5.24 -7.13 2.28
C ASP A 19 4.81 -6.72 3.70
N ILE A 20 5.59 -5.84 4.35
CA ILE A 20 5.28 -5.36 5.71
C ILE A 20 4.05 -4.47 5.67
N ALA A 21 3.98 -3.55 4.70
CA ALA A 21 2.82 -2.70 4.49
C ALA A 21 1.57 -3.54 4.21
N GLU A 22 1.63 -4.54 3.34
CA GLU A 22 0.47 -5.38 3.03
C GLU A 22 -0.07 -6.11 4.28
N ALA A 23 0.82 -6.62 5.13
CA ALA A 23 0.45 -7.29 6.37
C ALA A 23 -0.24 -6.33 7.37
N GLU A 24 0.32 -5.14 7.56
CA GLU A 24 -0.25 -4.13 8.46
C GLU A 24 -1.55 -3.56 7.90
N PHE A 25 -1.63 -3.38 6.58
CA PHE A 25 -2.84 -2.95 5.88
C PHE A 25 -3.98 -3.95 6.11
N LYS A 26 -3.71 -5.25 5.95
CA LYS A 26 -4.69 -6.31 6.22
C LYS A 26 -5.17 -6.32 7.66
N LYS A 27 -4.28 -6.08 8.64
CA LYS A 27 -4.70 -5.92 10.05
C LYS A 27 -5.62 -4.72 10.22
N GLN A 28 -5.23 -3.56 9.70
CA GLN A 28 -6.04 -2.35 9.80
C GLN A 28 -7.39 -2.48 9.08
N LEU A 29 -7.48 -3.20 7.97
CA LEU A 29 -8.75 -3.54 7.31
C LEU A 29 -9.66 -4.40 8.19
N HIS A 30 -9.09 -5.35 8.92
CA HIS A 30 -9.84 -6.19 9.85
C HIS A 30 -10.30 -5.40 11.10
N GLU A 31 -9.48 -4.46 11.55
CA GLU A 31 -9.76 -3.65 12.75
C GLU A 31 -10.68 -2.46 12.45
N ASN A 32 -10.64 -1.92 11.22
CA ASN A 32 -11.39 -0.73 10.82
C ASN A 32 -12.32 -1.05 9.62
N ALA A 33 -13.58 -1.32 9.93
CA ALA A 33 -14.60 -1.59 8.90
C ALA A 33 -14.79 -0.41 7.92
N GLU A 34 -14.60 0.83 8.37
CA GLU A 34 -14.67 2.02 7.51
C GLU A 34 -13.54 2.06 6.47
N LEU A 35 -12.32 1.66 6.88
CA LEU A 35 -11.19 1.54 5.96
C LEU A 35 -11.46 0.45 4.91
N HIS A 36 -12.07 -0.65 5.34
CA HIS A 36 -12.45 -1.74 4.44
C HIS A 36 -13.50 -1.32 3.41
N GLU A 37 -14.51 -0.53 3.79
CA GLU A 37 -15.47 0.02 2.84
C GLU A 37 -14.83 1.00 1.84
N GLN A 38 -13.90 1.84 2.29
CA GLN A 38 -13.17 2.75 1.41
C GLN A 38 -12.30 1.99 0.42
N TYR A 39 -11.59 0.95 0.89
CA TYR A 39 -10.76 0.10 0.05
C TYR A 39 -11.57 -0.62 -1.02
N ARG A 40 -12.73 -1.17 -0.63
CA ARG A 40 -13.63 -1.84 -1.55
C ARG A 40 -14.15 -0.90 -2.65
N LYS A 41 -14.51 0.34 -2.28
CA LYS A 41 -14.93 1.37 -3.25
C LYS A 41 -13.79 1.69 -4.20
N TRP A 42 -12.60 1.97 -3.68
CA TRP A 42 -11.43 2.27 -4.50
C TRP A 42 -11.10 1.13 -5.46
N CYS A 43 -11.10 -0.14 -5.00
CA CYS A 43 -10.91 -1.30 -5.86
C CYS A 43 -11.95 -1.35 -6.99
N HIS A 44 -13.22 -1.05 -6.69
CA HIS A 44 -14.26 -0.99 -7.71
C HIS A 44 -14.06 0.16 -8.72
N GLU A 45 -13.58 1.31 -8.26
CA GLU A 45 -13.33 2.49 -9.08
C GLU A 45 -12.14 2.32 -10.03
N VAL A 46 -11.04 1.73 -9.54
CA VAL A 46 -9.84 1.47 -10.36
C VAL A 46 -9.94 0.16 -11.16
N GLY A 47 -10.95 -0.66 -10.88
CA GLY A 47 -11.13 -1.96 -11.53
C GLY A 47 -10.19 -3.06 -11.02
N SER A 48 -9.59 -2.86 -9.85
CA SER A 48 -8.72 -3.82 -9.20
C SER A 48 -9.47 -4.70 -8.18
N SER A 49 -8.83 -5.76 -7.71
CA SER A 49 -9.44 -6.73 -6.78
C SER A 49 -9.03 -6.47 -5.35
N GLU A 50 -9.93 -6.55 -4.37
CA GLU A 50 -9.61 -6.35 -2.94
C GLU A 50 -8.44 -7.22 -2.44
N LYS A 51 -8.20 -8.37 -3.08
CA LYS A 51 -7.07 -9.24 -2.73
C LYS A 51 -5.70 -8.69 -3.15
N ASN A 52 -5.63 -8.07 -4.33
CA ASN A 52 -4.37 -7.64 -4.95
C ASN A 52 -4.30 -6.13 -5.14
N GLY A 53 -5.36 -5.36 -4.86
CA GLY A 53 -5.44 -3.95 -5.22
C GLY A 53 -4.36 -3.11 -4.56
N PHE A 54 -4.04 -3.41 -3.30
CA PHE A 54 -2.89 -2.79 -2.63
C PHE A 54 -1.57 -3.13 -3.33
N LEU A 55 -1.33 -4.40 -3.67
CA LEU A 55 -0.11 -4.82 -4.38
C LEU A 55 0.00 -4.18 -5.76
N ASP A 56 -1.09 -4.18 -6.52
CA ASP A 56 -1.21 -3.61 -7.87
C ASP A 56 -0.91 -2.10 -7.82
N TYR A 57 -1.45 -1.39 -6.82
CA TYR A 57 -1.10 0.00 -6.54
C TYR A 57 0.37 0.18 -6.18
N CYS A 58 0.92 -0.69 -5.32
CA CYS A 58 2.33 -0.64 -4.95
C CYS A 58 3.22 -0.83 -6.17
N GLU A 59 2.92 -1.81 -7.04
CA GLU A 59 3.68 -2.03 -8.27
C GLU A 59 3.65 -0.79 -9.18
N GLU A 60 2.46 -0.24 -9.47
CA GLU A 60 2.37 1.00 -10.28
C GLU A 60 3.08 2.18 -9.62
N TYR A 61 2.96 2.32 -8.30
CA TYR A 61 3.58 3.40 -7.54
C TYR A 61 5.11 3.28 -7.49
N LEU A 62 5.63 2.06 -7.35
CA LEU A 62 7.05 1.73 -7.39
C LEU A 62 7.62 1.98 -8.79
N GLU A 63 6.93 1.53 -9.85
CA GLU A 63 7.33 1.79 -11.23
C GLU A 63 7.34 3.30 -11.55
N SER A 64 6.41 4.07 -10.96
CA SER A 64 6.39 5.53 -11.09
C SER A 64 7.47 6.24 -10.26
N GLN A 65 7.97 5.61 -9.19
CA GLN A 65 8.94 6.17 -8.23
C GLN A 65 10.28 5.41 -8.19
N ASP A 66 10.70 4.85 -9.32
CA ASP A 66 11.88 3.98 -9.52
C ASP A 66 13.19 4.48 -8.86
N SER A 67 13.32 5.78 -8.54
CA SER A 67 14.51 6.33 -7.85
C SER A 67 14.44 6.39 -6.31
N ILE A 68 13.26 6.39 -5.68
CA ILE A 68 13.13 6.59 -4.22
C ILE A 68 13.08 5.25 -3.48
N TRP A 69 12.45 4.24 -4.06
CA TRP A 69 12.27 2.93 -3.43
C TRP A 69 13.50 2.02 -3.56
N ASP A 70 14.30 2.21 -4.61
CA ASP A 70 15.58 1.50 -4.80
C ASP A 70 16.54 1.76 -3.63
N ASN A 71 16.52 2.97 -3.04
CA ASN A 71 17.33 3.29 -1.85
C ASN A 71 16.81 2.67 -0.56
N LEU A 72 15.49 2.44 -0.44
CA LEU A 72 14.88 2.01 0.82
C LEU A 72 15.00 0.50 1.03
N LYS A 73 15.15 -0.28 -0.05
CA LYS A 73 15.42 -1.72 -0.01
C LYS A 73 16.83 -2.03 0.52
N ASP A 74 17.77 -1.10 0.36
CA ASP A 74 19.16 -1.24 0.81
C ASP A 74 19.31 -1.04 2.33
N GLU A 75 18.36 -0.37 3.01
CA GLU A 75 18.42 -0.11 4.47
C GLU A 75 17.87 -1.25 5.35
N TYR A 76 17.35 -2.34 4.78
CA TYR A 76 16.89 -3.52 5.51
C TYR A 76 17.82 -4.74 5.41
N ASP A 77 19.05 -4.54 4.92
CA ASP A 77 20.14 -5.54 4.91
C ASP A 77 21.34 -5.00 5.72
N ASP A 78 21.16 -4.77 7.02
CA ASP A 78 22.29 -4.56 7.95
C ASP A 78 22.14 -5.51 9.16
N GLU A 79 22.89 -6.62 9.07
CA GLU A 79 23.25 -7.68 10.05
C GLU A 79 22.21 -8.70 10.57
#